data_AF-R7ZCD6-F1
#
_entry.id   AF-R7ZCD6-F1
#
_cell.length_a   1.000
_cell.length_b   1.000
_cell.length_c   1.000
_cell.angle_alpha   90.00
_cell.angle_beta   90.00
_cell.angle_gamma   90.00
#
_symmetry.space_group_name_H-M   'P 1'
#
loop_
_entity.id
_entity.type
_entity.pdbx_description
1 polymer ?
#
loop_
_entity_poly.entity_id
_entity_poly.type
_entity_poly.pdbx_seq_one_letter_code
_entity_poly.pdbx_strand_id
1 'polypeptide(L)'
;MWNLSLQYKKAYEQAHVLTLVENDAAWADEIAYAQEQGLNLLQEKNREIMELRDYLLSFLPQRFHTYVLDGTMNTPQLAKAVREDYIKWQQQHIAKFDAVLEAAYHQKVQTLPYLKNTVREVFEQSLHDTRIVDVERLDHHIKLTIDTTGGFTTKSIIFLTFTNIVMEAGELVAGQYYVYDELQKTANGVALRVTVDCPETEWTIEAKDIDADYYYRPKAYYDFMENDFELYMQTLQLEHGLLFFAPQVKSKIMAIHKQSPFLQLEEGNLYVNENGVFVGDRRVADQLGDCIHFIHTAVYEDPYAHFSEPVPIEVLEEAALGNDLELKVRAWNTMYANPEELAPIIQRIFTDMLLDEEDMMQCVYVNHFNKERVLTKELQLKYKSIID
;
A
#
# COMPACT_ATOMS: atom_id res chain seq x y z
N MET A 1 16.92 21.00 -0.15
CA MET A 1 15.79 21.43 0.71
C MET A 1 14.76 20.33 0.60
N TRP A 2 14.20 19.86 1.70
CA TRP A 2 13.20 18.79 1.71
C TRP A 2 11.83 19.34 1.34
N ASN A 3 11.11 18.65 0.46
CA ASN A 3 9.72 18.95 0.15
C ASN A 3 8.81 18.35 1.21
N LEU A 4 9.06 17.07 1.55
CA LEU A 4 8.28 16.32 2.51
C LEU A 4 8.72 16.66 3.94
N SER A 5 7.74 16.91 4.79
CA SER A 5 7.95 16.97 6.23
C SER A 5 6.75 16.45 7.02
N LEU A 6 7.01 16.04 8.25
CA LEU A 6 5.97 15.66 9.21
C LEU A 6 4.94 16.79 9.42
N GLN A 7 5.38 18.05 9.33
CA GLN A 7 4.48 19.20 9.45
C GLN A 7 3.46 19.25 8.30
N TYR A 8 3.89 18.95 7.07
CA TYR A 8 2.99 18.92 5.92
C TYR A 8 1.99 17.76 6.01
N LYS A 9 2.44 16.57 6.42
CA LYS A 9 1.55 15.42 6.69
C LYS A 9 0.51 15.77 7.77
N LYS A 10 0.93 16.34 8.90
CA LYS A 10 0.02 16.75 9.98
C LYS A 10 -1.01 17.78 9.52
N ALA A 11 -0.61 18.76 8.72
CA ALA A 11 -1.54 19.75 8.17
C ALA A 11 -2.57 19.11 7.23
N TYR A 12 -2.14 18.12 6.43
CA TYR A 12 -3.02 17.33 5.57
C TYR A 12 -4.01 16.48 6.38
N GLU A 13 -3.54 15.79 7.42
CA GLU A 13 -4.39 15.01 8.32
C GLU A 13 -5.40 15.89 9.05
N GLN A 14 -4.95 17.04 9.57
CA GLN A 14 -5.81 18.04 10.20
C GLN A 14 -6.93 18.51 9.27
N ALA A 15 -6.65 18.66 7.98
CA ALA A 15 -7.67 18.99 6.99
C ALA A 15 -8.71 17.86 6.81
N HIS A 16 -8.38 16.61 7.13
CA HIS A 16 -9.26 15.44 7.03
C HIS A 16 -9.97 15.06 8.33
N VAL A 17 -9.65 15.71 9.46
CA VAL A 17 -10.23 15.39 10.78
C VAL A 17 -11.75 15.51 10.80
N LEU A 18 -12.29 16.52 10.09
CA LEU A 18 -13.73 16.75 10.02
C LEU A 18 -14.14 16.92 8.57
N THR A 19 -14.94 15.97 8.07
CA THR A 19 -15.51 16.01 6.72
C THR A 19 -16.93 16.55 6.79
N LEU A 20 -17.24 17.54 5.95
CA LEU A 20 -18.58 18.10 5.85
C LEU A 20 -19.30 17.51 4.65
N VAL A 21 -20.61 17.27 4.82
CA VAL A 21 -21.50 16.90 3.72
C VAL A 21 -21.55 18.04 2.70
N GLU A 22 -21.24 17.74 1.44
CA GLU A 22 -20.91 18.76 0.45
C GLU A 22 -22.07 19.69 0.10
N ASN A 23 -23.30 19.18 0.13
CA ASN A 23 -24.48 19.91 -0.31
C ASN A 23 -25.76 19.48 0.43
N ASP A 24 -26.83 20.26 0.24
CA ASP A 24 -28.09 20.05 0.96
C ASP A 24 -28.85 18.79 0.51
N ALA A 25 -28.62 18.31 -0.73
CA ALA A 25 -29.23 17.06 -1.20
C ALA A 25 -28.58 15.86 -0.51
N ALA A 26 -27.24 15.80 -0.47
CA ALA A 26 -26.51 14.78 0.27
C ALA A 26 -26.87 14.77 1.77
N TRP A 27 -27.12 15.95 2.35
CA TRP A 27 -27.65 16.03 3.72
C TRP A 27 -29.04 15.40 3.86
N ALA A 28 -29.92 15.60 2.88
CA ALA A 28 -31.25 14.98 2.90
C ALA A 28 -31.15 13.45 2.80
N ASP A 29 -30.23 12.94 1.99
CA ASP A 29 -29.96 11.51 1.84
C ASP A 29 -29.41 10.89 3.14
N GLU A 30 -28.42 11.54 3.79
CA GLU A 30 -27.90 11.09 5.09
C GLU A 30 -28.99 11.07 6.17
N ILE A 31 -29.86 12.08 6.20
CA ILE A 31 -30.98 12.14 7.16
C ILE A 31 -31.98 11.02 6.90
N ALA A 32 -32.35 10.78 5.63
CA ALA A 32 -33.27 9.71 5.27
C ALA A 32 -32.71 8.33 5.66
N TYR A 33 -31.44 8.07 5.33
CA TYR A 33 -30.75 6.85 5.71
C TYR A 33 -30.71 6.66 7.24
N ALA A 34 -30.35 7.69 8.00
CA ALA A 34 -30.33 7.62 9.45
C ALA A 34 -31.73 7.32 10.04
N GLN A 35 -32.79 7.90 9.48
CA GLN A 35 -34.16 7.62 9.90
C GLN A 35 -34.57 6.17 9.63
N GLU A 36 -34.19 5.61 8.48
CA GLU A 36 -34.43 4.20 8.14
C GLU A 36 -33.71 3.23 9.10
N GLN A 37 -32.50 3.59 9.53
CA GLN A 37 -31.71 2.80 10.47
C GLN A 37 -32.07 3.06 11.95
N GLY A 38 -33.00 3.97 12.24
CA GLY A 38 -33.37 4.35 13.61
C GLY A 38 -32.27 5.10 14.37
N LEU A 39 -31.34 5.74 13.65
CA LEU A 39 -30.22 6.50 14.18
C LEU A 39 -30.59 7.97 14.41
N ASN A 40 -29.94 8.59 15.39
CA ASN A 40 -30.08 10.02 15.66
C ASN A 40 -28.85 10.78 15.14
N LEU A 41 -28.84 11.06 13.84
CA LEU A 41 -27.71 11.70 13.14
C LEU A 41 -27.25 13.01 13.80
N LEU A 42 -28.18 13.86 14.24
CA LEU A 42 -27.82 15.14 14.86
C LEU A 42 -27.10 14.92 16.20
N GLN A 43 -27.52 13.92 16.98
CA GLN A 43 -26.85 13.56 18.23
C GLN A 43 -25.43 13.02 17.96
N GLU A 44 -25.25 12.22 16.92
CA GLU A 44 -23.94 11.70 16.51
C GLU A 44 -22.99 12.81 16.06
N LYS A 45 -23.45 13.71 15.17
CA LYS A 45 -22.66 14.86 14.70
C LYS A 45 -22.27 15.79 15.84
N ASN A 46 -23.19 16.08 16.77
CA ASN A 46 -22.89 16.86 17.96
C ASN A 46 -21.83 16.19 18.86
N ARG A 47 -21.92 14.86 19.03
CA ARG A 47 -20.93 14.10 19.79
C ARG A 47 -19.54 14.18 19.14
N GLU A 48 -19.46 14.01 17.83
CA GLU A 48 -18.22 14.13 17.06
C GLU A 48 -17.55 15.50 17.28
N ILE A 49 -18.30 16.60 17.18
CA ILE A 49 -17.75 17.94 17.45
C ILE A 49 -17.30 18.08 18.89
N MET A 50 -18.07 17.57 19.85
CA MET A 50 -17.69 17.63 21.27
C MET A 50 -16.38 16.88 21.54
N GLU A 51 -16.20 15.70 20.96
CA GLU A 51 -15.00 14.87 21.12
C GLU A 51 -13.78 15.51 20.46
N LEU A 52 -13.97 16.15 19.30
CA LEU A 52 -12.89 16.77 18.53
C LEU A 52 -12.66 18.25 18.86
N ARG A 53 -13.49 18.87 19.71
CA ARG A 53 -13.56 20.32 19.92
C ARG A 53 -12.19 20.99 20.14
N ASP A 54 -11.48 20.57 21.18
CA ASP A 54 -10.21 21.21 21.56
C ASP A 54 -9.14 20.98 20.49
N TYR A 55 -9.19 19.83 19.82
CA TYR A 55 -8.30 19.50 18.72
C TYR A 55 -8.58 20.38 17.50
N LEU A 56 -9.83 20.51 17.07
CA LEU A 56 -10.26 21.40 15.98
C LEU A 56 -9.86 22.86 16.23
N LEU A 57 -10.07 23.36 17.45
CA LEU A 57 -9.71 24.74 17.81
C LEU A 57 -8.20 25.00 17.74
N SER A 58 -7.37 23.95 17.86
CA SER A 58 -5.91 24.07 17.84
C SER A 58 -5.33 24.37 16.44
N PHE A 59 -6.03 24.00 15.36
CA PHE A 59 -5.53 24.15 13.99
C PHE A 59 -6.48 24.87 13.04
N LEU A 60 -7.80 24.89 13.31
CA LEU A 60 -8.74 25.55 12.43
C LEU A 60 -8.55 27.08 12.46
N PRO A 61 -8.70 27.75 11.30
CA PRO A 61 -8.79 29.21 11.25
C PRO A 61 -9.84 29.75 12.22
N GLN A 62 -9.54 30.88 12.87
CA GLN A 62 -10.41 31.51 13.88
C GLN A 62 -11.83 31.78 13.38
N ARG A 63 -12.01 32.01 12.08
CA ARG A 63 -13.34 32.22 11.46
C ARG A 63 -14.29 31.03 11.59
N PHE A 64 -13.79 29.83 11.86
CA PHE A 64 -14.61 28.64 12.10
C PHE A 64 -14.87 28.36 13.58
N HIS A 65 -14.14 29.02 14.50
CA HIS A 65 -14.17 28.69 15.93
C HIS A 65 -15.56 28.84 16.55
N THR A 66 -16.32 29.86 16.18
CA THR A 66 -17.68 30.05 16.72
C THR A 66 -18.56 28.83 16.45
N TYR A 67 -18.50 28.24 15.25
CA TYR A 67 -19.30 27.09 14.85
C TYR A 67 -18.84 25.77 15.50
N VAL A 68 -17.55 25.68 15.85
CA VAL A 68 -17.03 24.57 16.66
C VAL A 68 -17.49 24.70 18.11
N LEU A 69 -17.46 25.93 18.66
CA LEU A 69 -17.83 26.20 20.06
C LEU A 69 -19.33 26.04 20.32
N ASP A 70 -20.18 26.34 19.34
CA ASP A 70 -21.64 26.20 19.44
C ASP A 70 -22.17 24.84 18.93
N GLY A 71 -21.30 23.99 18.39
CA GLY A 71 -21.63 22.64 17.93
C GLY A 71 -22.26 22.56 16.54
N THR A 72 -22.34 23.67 15.79
CA THR A 72 -23.03 23.70 14.49
C THR A 72 -22.13 23.34 13.30
N MET A 73 -20.82 23.19 13.48
CA MET A 73 -19.84 23.04 12.40
C MET A 73 -20.11 21.89 11.42
N ASN A 74 -20.63 20.75 11.90
CA ASN A 74 -20.92 19.58 11.06
C ASN A 74 -22.42 19.25 11.02
N THR A 75 -23.28 20.26 11.17
CA THR A 75 -24.74 20.06 11.20
C THR A 75 -25.44 20.81 10.06
N PRO A 76 -26.71 20.47 9.74
CA PRO A 76 -27.49 21.17 8.71
C PRO A 76 -27.72 22.65 9.02
N GLN A 77 -27.59 23.07 10.29
CA GLN A 77 -27.75 24.46 10.71
C GLN A 77 -26.57 25.34 10.28
N LEU A 78 -25.44 24.75 9.88
CA LEU A 78 -24.31 25.51 9.34
C LEU A 78 -24.73 26.24 8.07
N ALA A 79 -24.55 27.57 8.08
CA ALA A 79 -24.82 28.40 6.93
C ALA A 79 -24.00 27.92 5.71
N LYS A 80 -24.66 27.80 4.55
CA LYS A 80 -24.06 27.31 3.30
C LYS A 80 -22.73 27.99 2.96
N ALA A 81 -22.64 29.31 3.10
CA ALA A 81 -21.41 30.05 2.80
C ALA A 81 -20.23 29.66 3.70
N VAL A 82 -20.48 29.29 4.96
CA VAL A 82 -19.45 28.83 5.89
C VAL A 82 -19.00 27.42 5.54
N ARG A 83 -19.96 26.54 5.19
CA ARG A 83 -19.69 25.18 4.72
C ARG A 83 -18.79 25.17 3.48
N GLU A 84 -19.15 25.99 2.48
CA GLU A 84 -18.37 26.14 1.25
C GLU A 84 -16.96 26.72 1.51
N ASP A 85 -16.82 27.70 2.42
CA ASP A 85 -15.51 28.22 2.84
C ASP A 85 -14.66 27.14 3.53
N TYR A 86 -15.25 26.32 4.39
CA TYR A 86 -14.54 25.20 5.03
C TYR A 86 -14.08 24.16 4.02
N ILE A 87 -14.96 23.70 3.13
CA ILE A 87 -14.63 22.74 2.07
C ILE A 87 -13.50 23.30 1.18
N LYS A 88 -13.58 24.58 0.82
CA LYS A 88 -12.51 25.25 0.06
C LYS A 88 -11.19 25.28 0.83
N TRP A 89 -11.22 25.57 2.14
CA TRP A 89 -10.04 25.54 2.99
C TRP A 89 -9.42 24.13 3.05
N GLN A 90 -10.25 23.09 3.18
CA GLN A 90 -9.82 21.69 3.16
C GLN A 90 -9.15 21.35 1.82
N GLN A 91 -9.83 21.59 0.70
CA GLN A 91 -9.30 21.36 -0.66
C GLN A 91 -7.97 22.07 -0.91
N GLN A 92 -7.80 23.30 -0.38
CA GLN A 92 -6.54 24.03 -0.50
C GLN A 92 -5.38 23.37 0.25
N HIS A 93 -5.63 22.68 1.37
CA HIS A 93 -4.58 21.96 2.09
C HIS A 93 -4.28 20.61 1.46
N ILE A 94 -5.30 19.92 0.94
CA ILE A 94 -5.14 18.70 0.15
C ILE A 94 -4.23 18.97 -1.06
N ALA A 95 -4.60 19.95 -1.89
CA ALA A 95 -3.83 20.30 -3.09
C ALA A 95 -2.39 20.75 -2.78
N LYS A 96 -2.15 21.38 -1.61
CA LYS A 96 -0.79 21.71 -1.18
C LYS A 96 0.03 20.47 -0.84
N PHE A 97 -0.58 19.49 -0.18
CA PHE A 97 0.11 18.26 0.16
C PHE A 97 0.37 17.41 -1.08
N ASP A 98 -0.58 17.34 -2.01
CA ASP A 98 -0.39 16.67 -3.30
C ASP A 98 0.81 17.25 -4.06
N ALA A 99 0.93 18.59 -4.12
CA ALA A 99 2.07 19.25 -4.74
C ALA A 99 3.40 18.94 -4.02
N VAL A 100 3.38 18.74 -2.69
CA VAL A 100 4.56 18.30 -1.92
C VAL A 100 4.94 16.87 -2.28
N LEU A 101 3.98 15.96 -2.38
CA LEU A 101 4.21 14.57 -2.78
C LEU A 101 4.72 14.48 -4.22
N GLU A 102 4.14 15.26 -5.13
CA GLU A 102 4.58 15.35 -6.53
C GLU A 102 6.03 15.84 -6.63
N ALA A 103 6.38 16.89 -5.87
CA ALA A 103 7.75 17.41 -5.82
C ALA A 103 8.75 16.39 -5.26
N ALA A 104 8.38 15.69 -4.16
CA ALA A 104 9.20 14.62 -3.58
C ALA A 104 9.38 13.44 -4.57
N TYR A 105 8.32 13.07 -5.28
CA TYR A 105 8.36 12.04 -6.33
C TYR A 105 9.28 12.43 -7.49
N HIS A 106 9.17 13.65 -8.01
CA HIS A 106 10.04 14.14 -9.06
C HIS A 106 11.52 14.13 -8.64
N GLN A 107 11.79 14.53 -7.41
CA GLN A 107 13.13 14.51 -6.84
C GLN A 107 13.68 13.07 -6.72
N LYS A 108 12.85 12.12 -6.30
CA LYS A 108 13.18 10.68 -6.29
C LYS A 108 13.52 10.19 -7.70
N VAL A 109 12.66 10.45 -8.69
CA VAL A 109 12.88 10.05 -10.10
C VAL A 109 14.20 10.61 -10.64
N GLN A 110 14.55 11.85 -10.32
CA GLN A 110 15.83 12.44 -10.72
C GLN A 110 17.04 11.83 -10.00
N THR A 111 16.84 11.29 -8.79
CA THR A 111 17.91 10.71 -7.97
C THR A 111 18.22 9.26 -8.36
N LEU A 112 17.19 8.46 -8.70
CA LEU A 112 17.29 7.04 -9.04
C LEU A 112 18.38 6.67 -10.08
N PRO A 113 18.63 7.44 -11.16
CA PRO A 113 19.67 7.14 -12.12
C PRO A 113 21.10 7.12 -11.55
N TYR A 114 21.33 7.79 -10.43
CA TYR A 114 22.65 7.87 -9.78
C TYR A 114 22.92 6.74 -8.79
N LEU A 115 21.89 5.94 -8.48
CA LEU A 115 21.99 4.85 -7.52
C LEU A 115 22.34 3.54 -8.21
N LYS A 116 22.89 2.62 -7.43
CA LYS A 116 23.12 1.22 -7.83
C LYS A 116 21.79 0.59 -8.23
N ASN A 117 21.85 -0.38 -9.15
CA ASN A 117 20.65 -1.02 -9.71
C ASN A 117 19.75 -1.63 -8.63
N THR A 118 20.32 -2.33 -7.65
CA THR A 118 19.54 -2.95 -6.57
C THR A 118 18.80 -1.94 -5.71
N VAL A 119 19.41 -0.79 -5.43
CA VAL A 119 18.77 0.32 -4.69
C VAL A 119 17.67 0.95 -5.53
N ARG A 120 17.94 1.15 -6.82
CA ARG A 120 16.96 1.69 -7.77
C ARG A 120 15.70 0.82 -7.80
N GLU A 121 15.85 -0.49 -7.95
CA GLU A 121 14.73 -1.44 -8.00
C GLU A 121 13.88 -1.42 -6.72
N VAL A 122 14.48 -1.12 -5.56
CA VAL A 122 13.74 -0.92 -4.32
C VAL A 122 12.87 0.33 -4.39
N PHE A 123 13.46 1.47 -4.75
CA PHE A 123 12.77 2.77 -4.70
C PHE A 123 11.95 3.10 -5.97
N GLU A 124 12.00 2.28 -7.01
CA GLU A 124 11.08 2.32 -8.15
C GLU A 124 9.67 1.88 -7.76
N GLN A 125 9.53 1.08 -6.70
CA GLN A 125 8.26 0.67 -6.13
C GLN A 125 8.01 1.42 -4.81
N SER A 126 6.73 1.51 -4.42
CA SER A 126 6.37 2.16 -3.17
C SER A 126 6.69 1.27 -1.97
N LEU A 127 7.30 1.86 -0.94
CA LEU A 127 7.51 1.25 0.37
C LEU A 127 6.40 1.62 1.37
N HIS A 128 5.32 2.26 0.92
CA HIS A 128 4.17 2.57 1.78
C HIS A 128 3.61 1.30 2.44
N ASP A 129 3.23 1.41 3.71
CA ASP A 129 2.75 0.35 4.60
C ASP A 129 3.73 -0.78 4.90
N THR A 130 4.99 -0.67 4.45
CA THR A 130 6.03 -1.63 4.84
C THR A 130 6.47 -1.39 6.28
N ARG A 131 6.91 -2.43 6.98
CA ARG A 131 7.25 -2.37 8.40
C ARG A 131 8.77 -2.44 8.60
N ILE A 132 9.31 -1.50 9.37
CA ILE A 132 10.68 -1.56 9.87
C ILE A 132 10.77 -2.67 10.91
N VAL A 133 11.48 -3.75 10.64
CA VAL A 133 11.59 -4.88 11.59
C VAL A 133 12.87 -4.84 12.41
N ASP A 134 13.92 -4.20 11.88
CA ASP A 134 15.19 -4.07 12.58
C ASP A 134 15.96 -2.84 12.11
N VAL A 135 16.70 -2.22 13.04
CA VAL A 135 17.56 -1.04 12.80
C VAL A 135 18.90 -1.27 13.49
N GLU A 136 19.87 -1.76 12.73
CA GLU A 136 21.22 -2.03 13.22
C GLU A 136 22.08 -0.77 13.01
N ARG A 137 22.53 -0.14 14.11
CA ARG A 137 23.44 1.02 14.06
C ARG A 137 24.86 0.59 14.44
N LEU A 138 25.82 0.76 13.54
CA LEU A 138 27.22 0.38 13.68
C LEU A 138 28.11 1.55 13.24
N ASP A 139 28.55 2.39 14.18
CA ASP A 139 29.39 3.58 13.92
C ASP A 139 29.04 4.33 12.62
N HIS A 140 29.79 4.13 11.54
CA HIS A 140 29.58 4.77 10.22
C HIS A 140 28.60 4.04 9.28
N HIS A 141 27.82 3.09 9.81
CA HIS A 141 26.88 2.25 9.06
C HIS A 141 25.53 2.16 9.78
N ILE A 142 24.46 2.22 8.99
CA ILE A 142 23.10 1.89 9.45
C ILE A 142 22.51 0.88 8.49
N LYS A 143 21.99 -0.21 9.03
CA LYS A 143 21.27 -1.22 8.27
C LYS A 143 19.82 -1.27 8.73
N LEU A 144 18.91 -1.09 7.77
CA LEU A 144 17.48 -1.26 7.97
C LEU A 144 17.07 -2.61 7.42
N THR A 145 16.27 -3.35 8.18
CA THR A 145 15.53 -4.49 7.65
C THR A 145 14.05 -4.10 7.59
N ILE A 146 13.45 -4.26 6.42
CA ILE A 146 12.08 -3.85 6.11
C ILE A 146 11.32 -5.08 5.64
N ASP A 147 10.27 -5.45 6.36
CA ASP A 147 9.29 -6.44 5.96
C ASP A 147 8.20 -5.75 5.16
N THR A 148 7.95 -6.22 3.96
CA THR A 148 7.07 -5.55 3.01
C THR A 148 5.70 -6.22 2.90
N THR A 149 5.39 -7.15 3.80
CA THR A 149 4.07 -7.81 3.87
C THR A 149 2.97 -6.75 4.00
N GLY A 150 2.03 -6.76 3.05
CA GLY A 150 0.93 -5.78 2.97
C GLY A 150 1.27 -4.47 2.22
N GLY A 151 2.52 -4.29 1.80
CA GLY A 151 2.94 -3.13 1.02
C GLY A 151 2.76 -3.29 -0.50
N PHE A 152 3.16 -2.25 -1.25
CA PHE A 152 2.95 -2.13 -2.70
C PHE A 152 4.19 -2.52 -3.53
N THR A 153 5.04 -3.40 -3.00
CA THR A 153 6.25 -3.89 -3.68
C THR A 153 6.20 -5.39 -3.88
N THR A 154 6.77 -5.87 -4.99
CA THR A 154 6.93 -7.31 -5.25
C THR A 154 7.96 -7.97 -4.36
N LYS A 155 8.87 -7.18 -3.77
CA LYS A 155 9.87 -7.63 -2.80
C LYS A 155 9.14 -7.99 -1.51
N SER A 156 9.65 -8.99 -0.79
CA SER A 156 9.06 -9.49 0.46
C SER A 156 9.83 -9.07 1.71
N ILE A 157 11.12 -8.81 1.55
CA ILE A 157 11.99 -8.30 2.60
C ILE A 157 13.12 -7.52 1.93
N ILE A 158 13.47 -6.38 2.51
CA ILE A 158 14.46 -5.45 1.97
C ILE A 158 15.47 -5.12 3.07
N PHE A 159 16.75 -5.12 2.71
CA PHE A 159 17.84 -4.68 3.55
C PHE A 159 18.45 -3.43 2.92
N LEU A 160 18.35 -2.28 3.58
CA LEU A 160 19.02 -1.05 3.16
C LEU A 160 20.24 -0.83 4.04
N THR A 161 21.41 -0.68 3.43
CA THR A 161 22.66 -0.42 4.15
C THR A 161 23.22 0.92 3.74
N PHE A 162 23.24 1.87 4.66
CA PHE A 162 23.87 3.17 4.51
C PHE A 162 25.29 3.08 5.04
N THR A 163 26.26 3.58 4.28
CA THR A 163 27.68 3.54 4.67
C THR A 163 28.33 4.92 4.57
N ASN A 164 29.30 5.16 5.46
CA ASN A 164 29.94 6.46 5.62
C ASN A 164 28.90 7.56 5.88
N ILE A 165 28.13 7.40 6.95
CA ILE A 165 27.09 8.34 7.37
C ILE A 165 27.69 9.71 7.61
N VAL A 166 27.11 10.72 6.98
CA VAL A 166 27.47 12.13 7.10
C VAL A 166 26.61 12.79 8.18
N MET A 167 25.32 12.45 8.21
CA MET A 167 24.35 13.00 9.14
C MET A 167 23.18 12.02 9.34
N GLU A 168 22.69 11.93 10.58
CA GLU A 168 21.43 11.28 10.92
C GLU A 168 20.66 12.24 11.85
N ALA A 169 19.36 12.39 11.62
CA ALA A 169 18.47 13.21 12.43
C ALA A 169 17.11 12.54 12.59
N GLY A 170 16.50 12.71 13.76
CA GLY A 170 15.28 11.99 14.13
C GLY A 170 15.57 10.60 14.67
N GLU A 171 14.51 9.85 14.97
CA GLU A 171 14.60 8.51 15.53
C GLU A 171 13.83 7.54 14.63
N LEU A 172 14.45 6.38 14.37
CA LEU A 172 13.85 5.27 13.65
C LEU A 172 14.03 4.01 14.50
N VAL A 173 12.93 3.34 14.81
CA VAL A 173 12.87 2.15 15.66
C VAL A 173 12.11 1.02 14.97
N ALA A 174 12.39 -0.21 15.38
CA ALA A 174 11.64 -1.37 14.92
C ALA A 174 10.17 -1.30 15.36
N GLY A 175 9.28 -1.81 14.51
CA GLY A 175 7.83 -1.79 14.69
C GLY A 175 7.12 -0.65 13.96
N GLN A 176 7.86 0.37 13.50
CA GLN A 176 7.28 1.50 12.77
C GLN A 176 6.89 1.13 11.33
N TYR A 177 5.85 1.79 10.82
CA TYR A 177 5.37 1.63 9.44
C TYR A 177 5.86 2.78 8.56
N TYR A 178 6.33 2.43 7.38
CA TYR A 178 6.83 3.36 6.38
C TYR A 178 5.66 4.02 5.66
N VAL A 179 5.56 5.35 5.70
CA VAL A 179 4.43 6.07 5.09
C VAL A 179 4.88 6.80 3.84
N TYR A 180 5.76 7.79 3.99
CA TYR A 180 6.23 8.60 2.87
C TYR A 180 7.75 8.71 2.89
N ASP A 181 8.34 8.87 1.72
CA ASP A 181 9.76 9.13 1.61
C ASP A 181 10.12 10.15 0.54
N GLU A 182 11.26 10.78 0.75
CA GLU A 182 11.90 11.64 -0.22
C GLU A 182 13.37 11.25 -0.33
N LEU A 183 13.83 11.04 -1.56
CA LEU A 183 15.19 10.61 -1.87
C LEU A 183 15.87 11.69 -2.70
N GLN A 184 17.02 12.18 -2.22
CA GLN A 184 17.77 13.27 -2.85
C GLN A 184 19.22 12.86 -3.10
N LYS A 185 19.74 13.19 -4.29
CA LYS A 185 21.18 13.25 -4.52
C LYS A 185 21.76 14.48 -3.80
N THR A 186 22.83 14.29 -3.04
CA THR A 186 23.58 15.39 -2.39
C THR A 186 24.97 15.54 -3.00
N ALA A 187 25.72 16.54 -2.54
CA ALA A 187 27.12 16.69 -2.90
C ALA A 187 28.01 15.58 -2.31
N ASN A 188 27.58 14.96 -1.21
CA ASN A 188 28.35 13.93 -0.49
C ASN A 188 27.93 12.51 -0.86
N GLY A 189 26.78 12.33 -1.52
CA GLY A 189 26.24 11.03 -1.88
C GLY A 189 24.73 11.11 -2.04
N VAL A 190 24.01 10.49 -1.10
CA VAL A 190 22.55 10.37 -1.09
C VAL A 190 22.00 10.76 0.27
N ALA A 191 20.81 11.35 0.27
CA ALA A 191 20.03 11.57 1.46
C ALA A 191 18.63 10.97 1.29
N LEU A 192 18.13 10.37 2.36
CA LEU A 192 16.79 9.81 2.47
C LEU A 192 16.10 10.46 3.66
N ARG A 193 14.87 10.91 3.45
CA ARG A 193 13.94 11.27 4.51
C ARG A 193 12.76 10.33 4.46
N VAL A 194 12.38 9.81 5.62
CA VAL A 194 11.23 8.93 5.78
C VAL A 194 10.32 9.51 6.85
N THR A 195 9.02 9.55 6.55
CA THR A 195 7.97 9.70 7.56
C THR A 195 7.43 8.32 7.87
N VAL A 196 7.43 7.97 9.14
CA VAL A 196 6.94 6.67 9.63
C VAL A 196 5.80 6.87 10.63
N ASP A 197 5.03 5.81 10.88
CA ASP A 197 3.94 5.77 11.86
C ASP A 197 4.18 4.70 12.94
N CYS A 198 3.42 4.79 14.04
CA CYS A 198 3.44 3.88 15.19
C CYS A 198 4.80 3.72 15.90
N PRO A 199 5.37 4.80 16.52
CA PRO A 199 4.83 6.15 16.60
C PRO A 199 5.23 7.02 15.40
N GLU A 200 4.43 8.06 15.16
CA GLU A 200 4.66 8.98 14.06
C GLU A 200 5.94 9.81 14.26
N THR A 201 6.91 9.64 13.36
CA THR A 201 8.19 10.36 13.40
C THR A 201 8.73 10.66 12.01
N GLU A 202 9.68 11.59 11.94
CA GLU A 202 10.46 11.90 10.74
C GLU A 202 11.91 11.52 11.01
N TRP A 203 12.47 10.67 10.15
CA TRP A 203 13.88 10.28 10.18
C TRP A 203 14.56 10.71 8.90
N THR A 204 15.74 11.31 9.02
CA THR A 204 16.56 11.76 7.88
C THR A 204 17.97 11.22 8.03
N ILE A 205 18.51 10.67 6.95
CA ILE A 205 19.90 10.22 6.85
C ILE A 205 20.55 10.80 5.60
N GLU A 206 21.81 11.21 5.73
CA GLU A 206 22.71 11.49 4.61
C GLU A 206 23.93 10.58 4.73
N ALA A 207 24.26 9.87 3.65
CA ALA A 207 25.38 8.93 3.59
C ALA A 207 26.09 9.06 2.24
N LYS A 208 27.36 8.65 2.19
CA LYS A 208 28.09 8.64 0.92
C LYS A 208 27.56 7.59 -0.04
N ASP A 209 27.22 6.43 0.50
CA ASP A 209 26.73 5.30 -0.28
C ASP A 209 25.54 4.63 0.41
N ILE A 210 24.64 4.11 -0.42
CA ILE A 210 23.54 3.23 -0.04
C ILE A 210 23.64 1.95 -0.87
N ASP A 211 23.42 0.83 -0.22
CA ASP A 211 23.28 -0.49 -0.83
C ASP A 211 21.94 -1.11 -0.44
N ALA A 212 21.44 -1.99 -1.31
CA ALA A 212 20.22 -2.72 -1.07
C ALA A 212 20.38 -4.19 -1.46
N ASP A 213 19.89 -5.07 -0.59
CA ASP A 213 19.59 -6.46 -0.86
C ASP A 213 18.10 -6.69 -0.62
N TYR A 214 17.47 -7.57 -1.38
CA TYR A 214 16.06 -7.88 -1.20
C TYR A 214 15.75 -9.29 -1.70
N TYR A 215 14.64 -9.84 -1.23
CA TYR A 215 14.20 -11.19 -1.57
C TYR A 215 12.69 -11.26 -1.74
N TYR A 216 12.19 -12.31 -2.35
CA TYR A 216 10.79 -12.50 -2.70
C TYR A 216 10.13 -13.58 -1.86
N ARG A 217 8.79 -13.59 -1.86
CA ARG A 217 8.04 -14.73 -1.35
C ARG A 217 8.08 -15.86 -2.39
N PRO A 218 8.22 -17.12 -1.98
CA PRO A 218 7.94 -18.25 -2.87
C PRO A 218 6.53 -18.15 -3.44
N LYS A 219 6.33 -18.56 -4.70
CA LYS A 219 5.07 -18.38 -5.45
C LYS A 219 3.82 -18.78 -4.65
N ALA A 220 3.86 -19.92 -3.97
CA ALA A 220 2.74 -20.48 -3.21
C ALA A 220 2.51 -19.80 -1.85
N TYR A 221 3.29 -18.78 -1.46
CA TYR A 221 3.18 -18.18 -0.12
C TYR A 221 1.76 -17.75 0.24
N TYR A 222 1.06 -17.02 -0.64
CA TYR A 222 -0.28 -16.52 -0.35
C TYR A 222 -1.33 -17.63 -0.25
N ASP A 223 -1.10 -18.76 -0.93
CA ASP A 223 -1.97 -19.94 -0.81
C ASP A 223 -1.82 -20.62 0.55
N PHE A 224 -0.72 -20.38 1.27
CA PHE A 224 -0.40 -21.09 2.51
C PHE A 224 -0.11 -20.21 3.72
N MET A 225 -0.14 -18.88 3.62
CA MET A 225 0.26 -17.97 4.71
C MET A 225 -0.60 -18.10 5.98
N GLU A 226 -1.81 -18.65 5.88
CA GLU A 226 -2.69 -18.97 7.01
C GLU A 226 -2.90 -20.49 7.21
N ASN A 227 -2.18 -21.33 6.44
CA ASN A 227 -2.39 -22.77 6.34
C ASN A 227 -1.23 -23.60 6.93
N ASP A 228 -1.28 -24.91 6.66
CA ASP A 228 -0.34 -25.92 7.17
C ASP A 228 1.07 -25.76 6.59
N PHE A 229 2.04 -25.48 7.47
CA PHE A 229 3.47 -25.39 7.16
C PHE A 229 3.98 -26.63 6.41
N GLU A 230 3.50 -27.83 6.74
CA GLU A 230 3.96 -29.06 6.10
C GLU A 230 3.54 -29.14 4.62
N LEU A 231 2.36 -28.62 4.28
CA LEU A 231 1.92 -28.51 2.89
C LEU A 231 2.70 -27.44 2.15
N TYR A 232 2.91 -26.28 2.79
CA TYR A 232 3.71 -25.21 2.21
C TYR A 232 5.10 -25.68 1.81
N MET A 233 5.79 -26.41 2.70
CA MET A 233 7.13 -26.91 2.42
C MET A 233 7.22 -27.82 1.19
N GLN A 234 6.14 -28.53 0.85
CA GLN A 234 6.10 -29.41 -0.33
C GLN A 234 6.06 -28.63 -1.65
N THR A 235 5.71 -27.34 -1.60
CA THR A 235 5.67 -26.44 -2.77
C THR A 235 7.01 -25.75 -3.04
N LEU A 236 7.91 -25.74 -2.06
CA LEU A 236 9.17 -25.01 -2.10
C LEU A 236 10.19 -25.67 -3.03
N GLN A 237 10.92 -24.86 -3.77
CA GLN A 237 11.94 -25.29 -4.73
C GLN A 237 13.33 -24.81 -4.27
N LEU A 238 14.20 -25.74 -3.87
CA LEU A 238 15.53 -25.43 -3.32
C LEU A 238 16.43 -24.71 -4.34
N GLU A 239 16.26 -25.03 -5.62
CA GLU A 239 16.95 -24.40 -6.76
C GLU A 239 16.70 -22.89 -6.85
N HIS A 240 15.60 -22.38 -6.28
CA HIS A 240 15.29 -20.95 -6.23
C HIS A 240 16.07 -20.19 -5.13
N GLY A 241 17.05 -20.84 -4.49
CA GLY A 241 17.92 -20.19 -3.51
C GLY A 241 17.14 -19.73 -2.29
N LEU A 242 16.52 -20.69 -1.60
CA LEU A 242 15.67 -20.42 -0.45
C LEU A 242 16.47 -19.94 0.76
N LEU A 243 15.88 -18.98 1.48
CA LEU A 243 16.47 -18.28 2.62
C LEU A 243 15.47 -18.30 3.78
N PHE A 244 16.01 -18.39 4.98
CA PHE A 244 15.27 -18.33 6.23
C PHE A 244 15.71 -17.08 7.01
N PHE A 245 14.81 -16.12 7.16
CA PHE A 245 15.01 -14.86 7.89
C PHE A 245 14.05 -14.75 9.06
N ALA A 246 14.51 -15.16 10.23
CA ALA A 246 13.88 -14.89 11.51
C ALA A 246 14.68 -13.81 12.27
N PRO A 247 14.12 -13.16 13.31
CA PRO A 247 14.76 -12.02 13.99
C PRO A 247 16.24 -12.23 14.41
N GLN A 248 16.62 -13.45 14.79
CA GLN A 248 17.99 -13.78 15.24
C GLN A 248 18.72 -14.79 14.33
N VAL A 249 18.12 -15.13 13.19
CA VAL A 249 18.63 -16.17 12.30
C VAL A 249 18.45 -15.71 10.86
N LYS A 250 19.56 -15.51 10.16
CA LYS A 250 19.58 -15.30 8.72
C LYS A 250 20.43 -16.42 8.13
N SER A 251 19.80 -17.35 7.41
CA SER A 251 20.49 -18.54 6.93
C SER A 251 19.93 -19.02 5.60
N LYS A 252 20.78 -19.61 4.78
CA LYS A 252 20.34 -20.36 3.59
C LYS A 252 19.65 -21.67 4.01
N ILE A 253 18.59 -22.04 3.30
CA ILE A 253 17.95 -23.36 3.41
C ILE A 253 18.69 -24.33 2.48
N MET A 254 19.24 -25.38 3.06
CA MET A 254 20.06 -26.39 2.38
C MET A 254 19.27 -27.65 2.05
N ALA A 255 18.31 -28.02 2.89
CA ALA A 255 17.41 -29.14 2.64
C ALA A 255 16.04 -28.94 3.31
N ILE A 256 15.03 -29.62 2.79
CA ILE A 256 13.65 -29.64 3.29
C ILE A 256 13.28 -31.10 3.59
N HIS A 257 12.70 -31.35 4.76
CA HIS A 257 12.33 -32.70 5.20
C HIS A 257 10.85 -32.75 5.58
N LYS A 258 10.19 -33.89 5.38
CA LYS A 258 8.78 -34.08 5.75
C LYS A 258 8.52 -34.14 7.25
N GLN A 259 9.57 -34.33 8.05
CA GLN A 259 9.50 -34.49 9.50
C GLN A 259 10.68 -33.79 10.13
N SER A 260 10.57 -33.48 11.42
CA SER A 260 11.63 -32.84 12.20
C SER A 260 12.99 -33.56 12.02
N PRO A 261 14.08 -32.82 11.72
CA PRO A 261 14.12 -31.37 11.52
C PRO A 261 13.49 -30.97 10.18
N PHE A 262 12.57 -30.00 10.18
CA PHE A 262 11.78 -29.65 8.99
C PHE A 262 12.62 -28.96 7.91
N LEU A 263 13.55 -28.09 8.32
CA LEU A 263 14.51 -27.42 7.45
C LEU A 263 15.93 -27.69 7.95
N GLN A 264 16.83 -28.03 7.04
CA GLN A 264 18.26 -27.96 7.28
C GLN A 264 18.75 -26.60 6.79
N LEU A 265 19.23 -25.77 7.69
CA LEU A 265 19.81 -24.47 7.43
C LEU A 265 21.35 -24.57 7.51
N GLU A 266 22.06 -23.65 6.87
CA GLU A 266 23.51 -23.53 7.01
C GLU A 266 23.94 -23.33 8.48
N GLU A 267 23.17 -22.56 9.25
CA GLU A 267 23.42 -22.26 10.66
C GLU A 267 22.87 -23.30 11.65
N GLY A 268 22.15 -24.33 11.18
CA GLY A 268 21.56 -25.35 12.05
C GLY A 268 20.26 -25.95 11.52
N ASN A 269 19.54 -26.70 12.35
CA ASN A 269 18.31 -27.37 11.95
C ASN A 269 17.09 -26.68 12.57
N LEU A 270 16.02 -26.50 11.78
CA LEU A 270 14.71 -26.07 12.28
C LEU A 270 13.97 -27.27 12.89
N TYR A 271 13.63 -27.19 14.17
CA TYR A 271 12.86 -28.22 14.87
C TYR A 271 11.89 -27.60 15.87
N VAL A 272 10.94 -28.42 16.32
CA VAL A 272 9.91 -28.03 17.30
C VAL A 272 10.16 -28.80 18.59
N ASN A 273 9.99 -28.12 19.73
CA ASN A 273 9.93 -28.74 21.06
C ASN A 273 8.78 -28.14 21.88
N GLU A 274 8.68 -28.51 23.16
CA GLU A 274 7.62 -28.04 24.07
C GLU A 274 7.61 -26.52 24.30
N ASN A 275 8.70 -25.81 23.99
CA ASN A 275 8.87 -24.38 24.21
C ASN A 275 8.77 -23.55 22.91
N GLY A 276 8.41 -24.16 21.78
CA GLY A 276 8.23 -23.49 20.49
C GLY A 276 9.13 -24.02 19.38
N VAL A 277 9.44 -23.17 18.40
CA VAL A 277 10.26 -23.51 17.23
C VAL A 277 11.66 -22.95 17.36
N PHE A 278 12.66 -23.76 17.04
CA PHE A 278 14.08 -23.45 17.26
C PHE A 278 14.92 -23.69 16.02
N VAL A 279 15.98 -22.88 15.87
CA VAL A 279 17.12 -23.16 15.00
C VAL A 279 18.36 -23.24 15.89
N GLY A 280 18.94 -24.43 16.01
CA GLY A 280 19.98 -24.66 17.02
C GLY A 280 19.43 -24.39 18.42
N ASP A 281 20.05 -23.49 19.17
CA ASP A 281 19.61 -23.09 20.53
C ASP A 281 18.70 -21.85 20.54
N ARG A 282 18.43 -21.23 19.39
CA ARG A 282 17.68 -19.98 19.28
C ARG A 282 16.22 -20.26 19.00
N ARG A 283 15.34 -19.74 19.85
CA ARG A 283 13.89 -19.75 19.59
C ARG A 283 13.59 -18.73 18.48
N VAL A 284 12.91 -19.19 17.43
CA VAL A 284 12.58 -18.35 16.26
C VAL A 284 11.09 -18.06 16.13
N ALA A 285 10.22 -18.92 16.67
CA ALA A 285 8.78 -18.74 16.61
C ALA A 285 8.04 -19.43 17.77
N ASP A 286 6.77 -19.08 17.96
CA ASP A 286 5.88 -19.75 18.91
C ASP A 286 5.32 -21.04 18.30
N GLN A 287 4.90 -21.00 17.03
CA GLN A 287 4.34 -22.12 16.30
C GLN A 287 5.06 -22.38 14.98
N LEU A 288 5.00 -23.62 14.50
CA LEU A 288 5.63 -23.99 13.23
C LEU A 288 5.02 -23.24 12.03
N GLY A 289 3.72 -22.95 12.07
CA GLY A 289 3.02 -22.14 11.06
C GLY A 289 3.61 -20.75 10.88
N ASP A 290 4.04 -20.09 11.96
CA ASP A 290 4.64 -18.76 11.91
C ASP A 290 5.92 -18.73 11.05
N CYS A 291 6.59 -19.87 10.91
CA CYS A 291 7.83 -19.98 10.13
C CYS A 291 7.61 -19.84 8.62
N ILE A 292 6.37 -19.93 8.11
CA ILE A 292 6.05 -19.61 6.71
C ILE A 292 6.52 -18.19 6.37
N HIS A 293 6.33 -17.24 7.28
CA HIS A 293 6.69 -15.84 7.10
C HIS A 293 8.20 -15.57 7.10
N PHE A 294 9.02 -16.55 7.49
CA PHE A 294 10.48 -16.44 7.48
C PHE A 294 11.12 -17.02 6.23
N ILE A 295 10.35 -17.65 5.33
CA ILE A 295 10.88 -18.25 4.11
C ILE A 295 10.80 -17.25 2.95
N HIS A 296 11.95 -17.05 2.31
CA HIS A 296 12.13 -16.15 1.18
C HIS A 296 12.93 -16.84 0.07
N THR A 297 12.95 -16.26 -1.12
CA THR A 297 13.68 -16.75 -2.29
C THR A 297 14.37 -15.61 -3.04
N ALA A 298 15.48 -15.91 -3.69
CA ALA A 298 16.17 -14.98 -4.59
C ALA A 298 15.50 -14.83 -5.97
N VAL A 299 14.54 -15.70 -6.30
CA VAL A 299 13.86 -15.72 -7.60
C VAL A 299 12.46 -15.11 -7.45
N TYR A 300 12.15 -14.13 -8.29
CA TYR A 300 10.79 -13.63 -8.40
C TYR A 300 9.98 -14.55 -9.30
N GLU A 301 8.89 -15.06 -8.76
CA GLU A 301 7.84 -15.75 -9.50
C GLU A 301 6.54 -14.98 -9.26
N ASP A 302 5.86 -14.57 -10.33
CA ASP A 302 4.58 -13.89 -10.21
C ASP A 302 3.50 -14.88 -9.76
N PRO A 303 2.94 -14.75 -8.54
CA PRO A 303 1.88 -15.63 -8.06
C PRO A 303 0.59 -15.49 -8.90
N TYR A 304 0.43 -14.35 -9.56
CA TYR A 304 -0.75 -13.96 -10.32
C TYR A 304 -0.61 -14.22 -11.83
N ALA A 305 0.49 -14.84 -12.28
CA ALA A 305 0.75 -15.08 -13.69
C ALA A 305 -0.40 -15.85 -14.40
N HIS A 306 -1.07 -16.75 -13.68
CA HIS A 306 -2.21 -17.52 -14.21
C HIS A 306 -3.40 -16.63 -14.59
N PHE A 307 -3.56 -15.45 -13.97
CA PHE A 307 -4.58 -14.47 -14.36
C PHE A 307 -4.30 -13.82 -15.73
N SER A 308 -3.08 -13.96 -16.26
CA SER A 308 -2.71 -13.52 -17.61
C SER A 308 -2.87 -14.61 -18.67
N GLU A 309 -3.24 -15.84 -18.29
CA GLU A 309 -3.45 -16.93 -19.25
C GLU A 309 -4.71 -16.69 -20.09
N PRO A 310 -4.61 -16.62 -21.43
CA PRO A 310 -5.74 -16.31 -22.30
C PRO A 310 -6.93 -17.25 -22.12
N VAL A 311 -8.12 -16.67 -22.10
CA VAL A 311 -9.38 -17.42 -22.11
C VAL A 311 -9.80 -17.67 -23.56
N PRO A 312 -10.27 -18.87 -23.92
CA PRO A 312 -10.76 -19.15 -25.27
C PRO A 312 -11.89 -18.19 -25.69
N ILE A 313 -11.86 -17.77 -26.95
CA ILE A 313 -12.78 -16.77 -27.52
C ILE A 313 -14.25 -17.21 -27.36
N GLU A 314 -14.50 -18.53 -27.47
CA GLU A 314 -15.82 -19.12 -27.43
C GLU A 314 -16.52 -18.98 -26.07
N VAL A 315 -15.75 -18.84 -24.98
CA VAL A 315 -16.26 -18.74 -23.61
C VAL A 315 -15.99 -17.38 -22.97
N LEU A 316 -15.36 -16.46 -23.70
CA LEU A 316 -14.86 -15.19 -23.18
C LEU A 316 -15.98 -14.28 -22.64
N GLU A 317 -17.11 -14.23 -23.34
CA GLU A 317 -18.27 -13.43 -22.98
C GLU A 317 -18.98 -13.96 -21.74
N GLU A 318 -19.19 -15.28 -21.67
CA GLU A 318 -19.74 -15.96 -20.49
C GLU A 318 -18.82 -15.80 -19.27
N ALA A 319 -17.51 -15.94 -19.48
CA ALA A 319 -16.49 -15.75 -18.45
C ALA A 319 -16.50 -14.34 -17.86
N ALA A 320 -16.53 -13.31 -18.71
CA ALA A 320 -16.48 -11.90 -18.28
C ALA A 320 -17.73 -11.46 -17.49
N LEU A 321 -18.88 -12.06 -17.79
CA LEU A 321 -20.17 -11.78 -17.14
C LEU A 321 -20.53 -12.79 -16.04
N GLY A 322 -19.70 -13.83 -15.86
CA GLY A 322 -19.93 -14.91 -14.92
C GLY A 322 -19.64 -14.55 -13.46
N ASN A 323 -19.87 -15.53 -12.58
CA ASN A 323 -19.64 -15.41 -11.13
C ASN A 323 -18.29 -16.01 -10.68
N ASP A 324 -17.60 -16.73 -11.56
CA ASP A 324 -16.25 -17.24 -11.28
C ASP A 324 -15.27 -16.06 -11.37
N LEU A 325 -14.80 -15.59 -10.21
CA LEU A 325 -13.93 -14.42 -10.12
C LEU A 325 -12.61 -14.61 -10.87
N GLU A 326 -12.01 -15.80 -10.80
CA GLU A 326 -10.75 -16.06 -11.46
C GLU A 326 -10.92 -16.04 -12.98
N LEU A 327 -11.93 -16.76 -13.47
CA LEU A 327 -12.21 -16.82 -14.90
C LEU A 327 -12.64 -15.44 -15.45
N LYS A 328 -13.38 -14.66 -14.65
CA LYS A 328 -13.76 -13.28 -14.97
C LYS A 328 -12.53 -12.38 -15.12
N VAL A 329 -11.62 -12.39 -14.14
CA VAL A 329 -10.37 -11.59 -14.20
C VAL A 329 -9.56 -11.98 -15.43
N ARG A 330 -9.41 -13.29 -15.70
CA ARG A 330 -8.70 -13.77 -16.89
C ARG A 330 -9.34 -13.32 -18.20
N ALA A 331 -10.67 -13.34 -18.29
CA ALA A 331 -11.39 -12.88 -19.48
C ALA A 331 -11.17 -11.38 -19.73
N TRP A 332 -11.26 -10.56 -18.69
CA TRP A 332 -10.95 -9.13 -18.80
C TRP A 332 -9.50 -8.86 -19.17
N ASN A 333 -8.54 -9.59 -18.60
CA ASN A 333 -7.12 -9.48 -18.97
C ASN A 333 -6.86 -9.91 -20.42
N THR A 334 -7.54 -10.96 -20.89
CA THR A 334 -7.47 -11.42 -22.30
C THR A 334 -7.94 -10.33 -23.26
N MET A 335 -9.06 -9.66 -22.93
CA MET A 335 -9.60 -8.53 -23.70
C MET A 335 -8.69 -7.30 -23.63
N TYR A 336 -8.17 -6.98 -22.44
CA TYR A 336 -7.27 -5.85 -22.22
C TYR A 336 -6.00 -5.95 -23.08
N ALA A 337 -5.44 -7.17 -23.19
CA ALA A 337 -4.25 -7.43 -23.99
C ALA A 337 -4.51 -7.46 -25.50
N ASN A 338 -5.73 -7.76 -25.96
CA ASN A 338 -6.07 -7.90 -27.38
C ASN A 338 -7.33 -7.07 -27.76
N PRO A 339 -7.30 -5.75 -27.53
CA PRO A 339 -8.50 -4.90 -27.60
C PRO A 339 -9.08 -4.83 -29.02
N GLU A 340 -8.25 -4.70 -30.05
CA GLU A 340 -8.71 -4.57 -31.44
C GLU A 340 -9.32 -5.87 -31.98
N GLU A 341 -8.67 -7.01 -31.72
CA GLU A 341 -9.11 -8.33 -32.21
C GLU A 341 -10.43 -8.77 -31.56
N LEU A 342 -10.62 -8.42 -30.29
CA LEU A 342 -11.78 -8.82 -29.49
C LEU A 342 -12.84 -7.72 -29.42
N ALA A 343 -12.71 -6.65 -30.21
CA ALA A 343 -13.64 -5.52 -30.22
C ALA A 343 -15.12 -5.92 -30.31
N PRO A 344 -15.53 -6.89 -31.17
CA PRO A 344 -16.93 -7.31 -31.23
C PRO A 344 -17.45 -7.95 -29.94
N ILE A 345 -16.60 -8.64 -29.18
CA ILE A 345 -16.97 -9.26 -27.90
C ILE A 345 -17.02 -8.20 -26.80
N ILE A 346 -16.00 -7.35 -26.72
CA ILE A 346 -15.91 -6.24 -25.77
C ILE A 346 -17.15 -5.35 -25.87
N GLN A 347 -17.57 -5.00 -27.09
CA GLN A 347 -18.75 -4.16 -27.32
C GLN A 347 -20.05 -4.82 -26.84
N ARG A 348 -20.21 -6.14 -27.00
CA ARG A 348 -21.40 -6.86 -26.49
C ARG A 348 -21.42 -6.87 -24.98
N ILE A 349 -20.32 -7.22 -24.33
CA ILE A 349 -20.19 -7.21 -22.88
C ILE A 349 -20.53 -5.84 -22.30
N PHE A 350 -19.97 -4.75 -22.82
CA PHE A 350 -20.30 -3.40 -22.34
C PHE A 350 -21.72 -2.95 -22.64
N THR A 351 -22.38 -3.52 -23.66
CA THR A 351 -23.79 -3.27 -23.93
C THR A 351 -24.65 -3.84 -22.79
N ASP A 352 -24.32 -5.04 -22.33
CA ASP A 352 -25.09 -5.79 -21.32
C ASP A 352 -24.73 -5.40 -19.87
N MET A 353 -23.50 -4.94 -19.62
CA MET A 353 -23.08 -4.48 -18.29
C MET A 353 -23.85 -3.23 -17.83
N LEU A 354 -24.13 -3.17 -16.52
CA LEU A 354 -24.63 -1.95 -15.89
C LEU A 354 -23.47 -0.98 -15.64
N LEU A 355 -23.73 0.31 -15.83
CA LEU A 355 -22.81 1.37 -15.44
C LEU A 355 -22.78 1.43 -13.91
N ASP A 356 -21.57 1.38 -13.37
CA ASP A 356 -21.27 1.60 -11.96
C ASP A 356 -20.11 2.58 -11.88
N GLU A 357 -20.42 3.84 -11.54
CA GLU A 357 -19.43 4.92 -11.49
C GLU A 357 -18.46 4.77 -10.30
N GLU A 358 -18.80 3.91 -9.33
CA GLU A 358 -17.95 3.61 -8.18
C GLU A 358 -17.02 2.40 -8.45
N ASP A 359 -17.27 1.64 -9.52
CA ASP A 359 -16.41 0.52 -9.91
C ASP A 359 -15.14 1.02 -10.63
N MET A 360 -14.06 1.13 -9.86
CA MET A 360 -12.73 1.50 -10.38
C MET A 360 -12.26 0.59 -11.53
N MET A 361 -12.58 -0.70 -11.52
CA MET A 361 -12.17 -1.61 -12.59
C MET A 361 -12.93 -1.32 -13.87
N GLN A 362 -14.23 -1.01 -13.78
CA GLN A 362 -15.01 -0.56 -14.94
C GLN A 362 -14.42 0.73 -15.52
N CYS A 363 -14.03 1.69 -14.68
CA CYS A 363 -13.36 2.92 -15.11
C CYS A 363 -12.05 2.64 -15.87
N VAL A 364 -11.20 1.75 -15.35
CA VAL A 364 -9.93 1.37 -15.99
C VAL A 364 -10.17 0.75 -17.37
N TYR A 365 -11.07 -0.24 -17.46
CA TYR A 365 -11.33 -0.93 -18.72
C TYR A 365 -11.98 -0.02 -19.76
N VAL A 366 -12.98 0.77 -19.38
CA VAL A 366 -13.66 1.69 -20.31
C VAL A 366 -12.69 2.72 -20.87
N ASN A 367 -11.84 3.33 -20.04
CA ASN A 367 -10.85 4.29 -20.51
C ASN A 367 -9.81 3.65 -21.43
N HIS A 368 -9.33 2.45 -21.10
CA HIS A 368 -8.43 1.69 -21.97
C HIS A 368 -9.05 1.42 -23.34
N PHE A 369 -10.24 0.82 -23.39
CA PHE A 369 -10.90 0.47 -24.65
C PHE A 369 -11.37 1.69 -25.44
N ASN A 370 -11.65 2.83 -24.78
CA ASN A 370 -11.90 4.09 -25.47
C ASN A 370 -10.64 4.60 -26.17
N LYS A 371 -9.48 4.56 -25.49
CA LYS A 371 -8.17 4.97 -26.03
C LYS A 371 -7.76 4.10 -27.23
N GLU A 372 -8.01 2.79 -27.13
CA GLU A 372 -7.80 1.80 -28.19
C GLU A 372 -8.88 1.86 -29.29
N ARG A 373 -9.83 2.81 -29.22
CA ARG A 373 -10.88 3.05 -30.22
C ARG A 373 -11.80 1.85 -30.47
N VAL A 374 -11.96 1.00 -29.47
CA VAL A 374 -12.85 -0.17 -29.49
C VAL A 374 -14.31 0.22 -29.23
N LEU A 375 -14.56 1.25 -28.41
CA LEU A 375 -15.92 1.63 -28.05
C LEU A 375 -16.67 2.31 -29.21
N THR A 376 -17.92 1.89 -29.43
CA THR A 376 -18.82 2.57 -30.38
C THR A 376 -19.30 3.91 -29.81
N LYS A 377 -19.85 4.79 -30.66
CA LYS A 377 -20.43 6.06 -30.21
C LYS A 377 -21.55 5.90 -29.17
N GLU A 378 -22.31 4.81 -29.27
CA GLU A 378 -23.38 4.50 -28.32
C GLU A 378 -22.80 4.14 -26.95
N LEU A 379 -21.75 3.31 -26.91
CA LEU A 379 -21.06 2.97 -25.67
C LEU A 379 -20.34 4.19 -25.06
N GLN A 380 -19.71 5.03 -25.89
CA GLN A 380 -19.12 6.30 -25.42
C GLN A 380 -20.15 7.22 -24.77
N LEU A 381 -21.39 7.23 -25.28
CA LEU A 381 -22.47 8.00 -24.67
C LEU A 381 -22.95 7.35 -23.36
N LYS A 382 -23.07 6.02 -23.33
CA LYS A 382 -23.47 5.25 -22.14
C LYS A 382 -22.49 5.46 -20.98
N TYR A 383 -21.20 5.45 -21.25
CA TYR A 383 -20.13 5.55 -20.24
C TYR A 383 -19.49 6.94 -20.17
N LYS A 384 -20.19 7.99 -20.62
CA LYS A 384 -19.63 9.35 -20.70
C LYS A 384 -19.14 9.90 -19.36
N SER A 385 -19.75 9.50 -18.24
CA SER A 385 -19.39 9.98 -16.91
C SER A 385 -18.06 9.45 -16.39
N ILE A 386 -17.57 8.33 -16.93
CA ILE A 386 -16.32 7.68 -16.49
C ILE A 386 -15.19 7.77 -17.54
N ILE A 387 -15.47 8.28 -18.73
CA ILE A 387 -14.46 8.50 -19.77
C ILE A 387 -13.76 9.84 -19.52
N ASP A 388 -12.43 9.78 -19.36
CA ASP A 388 -11.55 10.95 -19.16
C ASP A 388 -11.20 11.69 -20.46
#